data_AF-A0A1I6BEJ6-F1
#
_entry.id   AF-A0A1I6BEJ6-F1
#
_cell.length_a   1.000
_cell.length_b   1.000
_cell.length_c   1.000
_cell.angle_alpha   90.00
_cell.angle_beta   90.00
_cell.angle_gamma   90.00
#
_symmetry.space_group_name_H-M   'P 1'
#
loop_
_entity.id
_entity.type
_entity.pdbx_description
1 polymer ?
#
loop_
_entity_poly.entity_id
_entity_poly.type
_entity_poly.pdbx_seq_one_letter_code
_entity_poly.pdbx_strand_id
1 'polypeptide(L)' 'MLDAVVEVLVMALLAIPGILIRWTLHLGRIPFKKLAEDDVWYNATYTILLIIGLVVFRQYVLKV' A
#
# COMPACT_ATOMS: atom_id res chain seq x y z
N MET A 1 10.36 -17.54 15.27
CA MET A 1 11.25 -17.05 14.18
C MET A 1 10.54 -16.99 12.85
N LEU A 2 9.81 -18.04 12.43
CA LEU A 2 9.04 -18.02 11.18
C LEU A 2 8.00 -16.89 11.16
N ASP A 3 7.26 -16.68 12.26
CA ASP A 3 6.21 -15.66 12.34
C ASP A 3 6.74 -14.25 12.08
N ALA A 4 7.88 -13.89 12.69
CA ALA A 4 8.52 -12.58 12.47
C ALA A 4 9.01 -12.40 11.03
N VAL A 5 9.48 -13.47 10.38
CA VAL A 5 9.89 -13.41 8.97
C VAL A 5 8.67 -13.21 8.06
N VAL A 6 7.58 -13.94 8.32
CA VAL A 6 6.31 -13.77 7.59
C VAL A 6 5.78 -12.36 7.77
N GLU A 7 5.81 -11.82 8.99
CA GLU A 7 5.36 -10.47 9.29
C GLU A 7 6.13 -9.42 8.48
N VAL A 8 7.46 -9.50 8.47
CA VAL A 8 8.33 -8.59 7.69
C VAL A 8 8.07 -8.71 6.19
N LEU A 9 7.88 -9.93 5.67
CA LEU A 9 7.58 -10.15 4.26
C LEU A 9 6.22 -9.59 3.86
N VAL A 10 5.18 -9.80 4.67
CA VAL A 10 3.84 -9.26 4.43
C VAL A 10 3.88 -7.73 4.49
N MET A 11 4.57 -7.16 5.48
CA MET A 11 4.77 -5.72 5.57
C MET A 11 5.46 -5.16 4.33
N ALA A 12 6.55 -5.76 3.87
CA ALA A 12 7.27 -5.32 2.67
C ALA A 12 6.38 -5.42 1.41
N LEU A 13 5.62 -6.52 1.29
CA LEU A 13 4.71 -6.76 0.17
C LEU A 13 3.61 -5.69 0.08
N LEU A 14 3.11 -5.23 1.23
CA LEU A 14 2.09 -4.18 1.30
C LEU A 14 2.68 -2.77 1.22
N ALA A 15 3.87 -2.53 1.76
CA ALA A 15 4.47 -1.20 1.81
C ALA A 15 4.91 -0.70 0.42
N ILE A 16 5.52 -1.56 -0.42
CA ILE A 16 6.03 -1.14 -1.73
C ILE A 16 4.92 -0.59 -2.65
N PRO A 17 3.77 -1.30 -2.84
CA PRO A 17 2.65 -0.73 -3.60
C PRO A 17 2.11 0.55 -2.96
N GLY A 18 2.15 0.64 -1.63
CA GLY A 18 1.69 1.79 -0.87
C GLY A 18 2.49 3.05 -1.17
N ILE A 19 3.81 2.91 -1.23
CA ILE A 19 4.72 3.99 -1.64
C ILE A 19 4.40 4.43 -3.07
N LEU A 20 4.15 3.49 -3.99
CA LEU A 20 3.79 3.82 -5.38
C LEU A 20 2.45 4.56 -5.46
N ILE A 21 1.45 4.13 -4.71
CA ILE A 21 0.14 4.82 -4.61
C ILE A 21 0.33 6.24 -4.08
N ARG A 22 1.13 6.41 -3.02
CA ARG A 22 1.42 7.75 -2.48
C ARG A 22 2.16 8.61 -3.50
N TRP A 23 3.12 8.04 -4.23
CA TRP A 23 3.88 8.74 -5.24
C TRP A 23 2.97 9.24 -6.38
N THR A 24 2.04 8.40 -6.84
CA THR A 24 1.05 8.78 -7.85
C THR A 24 0.05 9.82 -7.34
N LEU A 25 -0.42 9.71 -6.09
CA LEU A 25 -1.30 10.71 -5.46
C LEU A 25 -0.64 12.09 -5.35
N HIS A 26 0.69 12.14 -5.19
CA HIS A 26 1.46 13.38 -5.20
C HIS A 26 1.89 13.82 -6.61
N LEU A 27 1.41 13.16 -7.66
CA LEU A 27 1.78 13.40 -9.06
C LEU A 27 3.31 13.39 -9.27
N GLY A 28 4.02 12.54 -8.53
CA GLY A 28 5.47 12.43 -8.57
C GLY A 28 6.26 13.62 -7.99
N ARG A 29 5.59 14.61 -7.37
CA ARG A 29 6.25 15.81 -6.81
C ARG A 29 7.15 15.48 -5.62
N ILE A 30 6.84 14.42 -4.88
CA ILE A 30 7.67 13.94 -3.77
C ILE A 30 8.56 12.80 -4.30
N PRO A 31 9.88 12.83 -4.06
CA PRO A 31 10.77 11.74 -4.48
C PRO A 31 10.34 10.40 -3.86
N PHE A 32 10.31 9.34 -4.67
CA PHE A 32 9.93 7.99 -4.22
C PHE A 32 10.74 7.53 -3.01
N LYS A 33 12.05 7.82 -3.01
CA LYS A 33 12.95 7.51 -1.88
C LYS A 33 12.48 8.14 -0.57
N LYS A 34 12.02 9.40 -0.60
CA LYS A 34 11.53 10.10 0.58
C LYS A 34 10.27 9.44 1.14
N LEU A 35 9.39 8.94 0.27
CA LEU A 35 8.19 8.20 0.68
C LEU A 35 8.53 6.80 1.22
N ALA A 36 9.59 6.17 0.70
CA ALA A 36 10.07 4.87 1.16
C ALA A 36 10.77 4.92 2.53
N GLU A 37 11.24 6.10 2.95
CA GLU A 37 11.81 6.34 4.28
C GLU A 37 10.75 6.53 5.37
N ASP A 38 9.48 6.75 4.99
CA ASP A 38 8.37 6.81 5.94
C ASP A 38 8.07 5.43 6.55
N ASP A 39 7.37 5.43 7.68
CA ASP A 39 6.97 4.22 8.40
C ASP A 39 6.32 3.16 7.49
N VAL A 40 6.75 1.90 7.69
CA VAL A 40 6.34 0.76 6.87
C VAL A 40 4.84 0.51 6.96
N TRP A 41 4.24 0.65 8.15
CA TRP A 41 2.80 0.50 8.35
C TRP A 41 2.02 1.63 7.70
N TYR A 42 2.55 2.85 7.76
CA TYR A 42 1.94 3.97 7.07
C TYR A 42 1.88 3.73 5.56
N ASN A 43 2.98 3.25 4.95
CA ASN A 43 2.99 2.86 3.56
C ASN A 43 2.04 1.69 3.27
N ALA A 44 2.07 0.63 4.06
CA ALA A 44 1.18 -0.53 3.90
C ALA A 44 -0.32 -0.15 3.96
N THR A 45 -0.67 0.85 4.78
CA THR A 45 -2.05 1.35 4.92
C THR A 45 -2.62 1.84 3.59
N TYR A 46 -1.84 2.52 2.75
CA TYR A 46 -2.32 2.98 1.45
C TYR A 46 -2.68 1.83 0.50
N THR A 47 -1.93 0.74 0.54
CA THR A 47 -2.25 -0.48 -0.22
C THR A 47 -3.54 -1.10 0.27
N ILE A 48 -3.69 -1.24 1.58
CA ILE A 48 -4.90 -1.80 2.18
C ILE A 48 -6.13 -0.97 1.81
N LEU A 49 -6.04 0.35 1.90
CA LEU A 49 -7.13 1.26 1.51
C LEU A 49 -7.50 1.12 0.04
N LEU A 50 -6.52 0.99 -0.86
CA LEU A 50 -6.79 0.76 -2.27
C LEU A 50 -7.51 -0.59 -2.50
N ILE A 51 -7.04 -1.67 -1.86
CA ILE A 51 -7.67 -2.99 -1.96
C ILE A 51 -9.12 -2.93 -1.47
N ILE A 52 -9.37 -2.32 -0.30
CA ILE A 52 -10.72 -2.13 0.23
C ILE A 52 -11.57 -1.35 -0.76
N GLY A 53 -11.05 -0.25 -1.31
CA GLY A 53 -11.74 0.56 -2.31
C GLY A 53 -12.10 -0.24 -3.56
N LEU A 54 -11.19 -1.06 -4.07
CA LEU A 54 -11.42 -1.93 -5.23
C LEU A 54 -12.45 -3.03 -4.95
N VAL A 55 -12.40 -3.65 -3.77
CA VAL A 55 -13.37 -4.68 -3.36
C VAL A 55 -14.77 -4.07 -3.23
N VAL A 56 -14.90 -2.93 -2.57
CA VAL A 56 -16.16 -2.20 -2.43
C VAL A 56 -16.67 -1.74 -3.80
N PHE A 57 -15.80 -1.15 -4.64
CA PHE A 57 -16.18 -0.74 -5.99
C PHE A 57 -16.67 -1.93 -6.83
N ARG A 58 -15.96 -3.05 -6.79
CA ARG A 58 -16.38 -4.29 -7.46
C ARG A 58 -17.76 -4.75 -6.98
N GLN A 59 -17.96 -4.82 -5.66
CA GLN A 59 -19.20 -5.34 -5.08
C GLN A 59 -20.41 -4.44 -5.34
N TYR A 60 -20.24 -3.12 -5.22
CA TYR A 60 -21.37 -2.19 -5.23
C TYR A 60 -21.58 -1.46 -6.57
N VAL A 61 -20.52 -1.29 -7.38
CA VAL A 61 -20.61 -0.59 -8.67
C VAL A 61 -20.65 -1.56 -9.83
N LEU A 62 -19.73 -2.52 -9.89
CA LEU A 62 -19.64 -3.42 -11.04
C LEU A 62 -20.71 -4.52 -11.02
N LYS A 63 -21.23 -4.91 -9.84
CA LYS A 63 -22.24 -5.98 -9.65
C LYS A 63 -21.89 -7.27 -10.45
N VAL A 64 -20.60 -7.58 -10.59
CA VAL A 64 -20.09 -8.82 -11.21
C VAL A 64 -19.67 -9.82 -10.14
#